data_AF-A0A2A5SFL9-F1
#
_entry.id   AF-A0A2A5SFL9-F1
#
_cell.length_a   1.000
_cell.length_b   1.000
_cell.length_c   1.000
_cell.angle_alpha   90.00
_cell.angle_beta   90.00
_cell.angle_gamma   90.00
#
_symmetry.space_group_name_H-M   'P 1'
#
loop_
_entity.id
_entity.type
_entity.pdbx_description
1 polymer ?
#
loop_
_entity_poly.entity_id
_entity_poly.type
_entity_poly.pdbx_seq_one_letter_code
_entity_poly.pdbx_strand_id
1 'polypeptide(L)'
;MYTLIASFISMQMINLIQNGGYTVRGMLIITNHHVEVAKTIIEEIGRSATNLHGEGAYSGTEKEVLYVVLNPSEIQEVKQILSVIDPNAFASVINVHEVVGDFSPKRGRFKDLKK
;
A
#
# COMPACT_ATOMS: atom_id res chain seq x y z
N MET A 1 36.11 21.67 -11.16
CA MET A 1 34.82 22.10 -10.58
C MET A 1 33.62 21.75 -11.46
N TYR A 2 33.66 22.03 -12.77
CA TYR A 2 32.55 21.68 -13.70
C TYR A 2 32.20 20.19 -13.77
N THR A 3 33.19 19.30 -13.65
CA THR A 3 32.99 17.85 -13.65
C THR A 3 32.17 17.35 -12.46
N LEU A 4 32.40 17.89 -11.26
CA LEU A 4 31.65 17.50 -10.05
C LEU A 4 30.19 17.93 -10.14
N ILE A 5 29.93 19.13 -10.66
CA ILE A 5 28.58 19.64 -10.86
C ILE A 5 27.86 18.80 -11.92
N ALA A 6 28.52 18.51 -13.04
CA ALA A 6 27.96 17.67 -14.09
C ALA A 6 27.66 16.25 -13.60
N SER A 7 28.55 15.62 -12.83
CA SER A 7 28.31 14.27 -12.28
C SER A 7 27.16 14.23 -11.30
N PHE A 8 26.98 15.28 -10.49
CA PHE A 8 25.88 15.36 -9.53
C PHE A 8 24.52 15.45 -10.24
N ILE A 9 24.43 16.29 -11.28
CA ILE A 9 23.20 16.44 -12.07
C ILE A 9 22.89 15.13 -12.81
N SER A 10 23.89 14.49 -13.43
CA SER A 10 23.71 13.20 -14.11
C SER A 10 23.21 12.11 -13.15
N MET A 11 23.74 12.04 -11.93
CA MET A 11 23.27 11.09 -10.91
C MET A 11 21.79 11.31 -10.57
N GLN A 12 21.36 12.55 -10.39
CA GLN A 12 19.96 12.87 -10.13
C GLN A 12 19.05 12.51 -11.30
N MET A 13 19.48 12.81 -12.53
CA MET A 13 18.73 12.46 -13.75
C MET A 13 18.56 10.95 -13.90
N ILE A 14 19.63 10.19 -13.65
CA ILE A 14 19.61 8.73 -13.68
C ILE A 14 18.63 8.19 -12.62
N ASN A 15 18.68 8.72 -11.39
CA ASN A 15 17.73 8.32 -10.34
C ASN A 15 16.28 8.62 -10.72
N LEU A 16 16.04 9.74 -11.40
CA LEU A 16 14.69 10.16 -11.80
C LEU A 16 14.13 9.28 -12.94
N ILE A 17 14.98 8.90 -13.89
CA ILE A 17 14.63 7.96 -14.98
C ILE A 17 14.43 6.54 -14.43
N GLN A 18 15.34 6.05 -13.58
CA GLN A 18 15.25 4.71 -13.02
C GLN A 18 14.04 4.52 -12.10
N ASN A 19 13.78 5.46 -11.18
CA ASN A 19 12.66 5.37 -10.25
C ASN A 19 11.33 5.83 -10.87
N GLY A 20 11.36 6.33 -12.11
CA GLY A 20 10.19 6.49 -12.97
C GLY A 20 9.00 7.22 -12.33
N GLY A 21 9.17 8.23 -11.47
CA GLY A 21 8.09 9.08 -10.92
C GLY A 21 6.95 8.40 -10.14
N TYR A 22 6.80 7.08 -10.20
CA TYR A 22 5.74 6.30 -9.56
C TYR A 22 6.28 5.74 -8.24
N THR A 23 6.27 6.58 -7.20
CA THR A 23 6.56 6.10 -5.85
C THR A 23 5.33 5.38 -5.32
N VAL A 24 5.42 4.07 -5.13
CA VAL A 24 4.39 3.25 -4.49
C VAL A 24 4.83 2.85 -3.09
N ARG A 25 3.86 2.60 -2.22
CA ARG A 25 4.10 2.17 -0.84
C ARG A 25 3.29 0.91 -0.58
N GLY A 26 3.92 -0.07 0.06
CA GLY A 26 3.21 -1.19 0.66
C GLY A 26 2.67 -0.77 2.02
N MET A 27 1.50 -1.26 2.40
CA MET A 27 0.91 -1.07 3.70
C MET A 27 0.49 -2.45 4.23
N LEU A 28 1.07 -2.84 5.36
CA LEU A 28 0.69 -4.02 6.13
C LEU A 28 -0.20 -3.55 7.26
N ILE A 29 -1.44 -4.02 7.30
CA ILE A 29 -2.44 -3.63 8.29
C ILE A 29 -2.72 -4.86 9.15
N ILE A 30 -2.54 -4.73 10.46
CA ILE A 30 -2.83 -5.78 11.42
C ILE A 30 -4.08 -5.34 12.19
N THR A 31 -5.15 -6.12 12.07
CA THR A 31 -6.45 -5.82 12.70
C THR A 31 -7.24 -7.11 12.92
N ASN A 32 -8.11 -7.13 13.93
CA ASN A 32 -9.06 -8.23 14.10
C ASN A 32 -10.25 -8.12 13.13
N HIS A 33 -10.49 -6.94 12.54
CA HIS A 33 -11.59 -6.63 11.63
C HIS A 33 -11.16 -6.62 10.15
N HIS A 34 -10.22 -7.49 9.77
CA HIS A 34 -9.57 -7.50 8.45
C HIS A 34 -10.56 -7.60 7.28
N VAL A 35 -11.66 -8.36 7.41
CA VAL A 35 -12.70 -8.51 6.36
C VAL A 35 -13.40 -7.19 6.06
N GLU A 36 -13.76 -6.45 7.12
CA GLU A 36 -14.48 -5.18 7.00
C GLU A 36 -13.57 -4.11 6.42
N VAL A 37 -12.34 -4.02 6.93
CA VAL A 37 -11.31 -3.10 6.42
C VAL A 37 -11.00 -3.38 4.94
N ALA A 38 -10.81 -4.65 4.56
CA ALA A 38 -10.53 -5.02 3.18
C ALA A 38 -11.66 -4.60 2.25
N LYS A 39 -12.91 -4.84 2.65
CA LYS A 39 -14.08 -4.46 1.87
C LYS A 39 -14.17 -2.94 1.67
N THR A 40 -13.96 -2.16 2.73
CA THR A 40 -14.00 -0.69 2.65
C THR A 40 -12.88 -0.15 1.77
N ILE A 41 -11.65 -0.69 1.85
CA ILE A 41 -10.54 -0.31 0.97
C ILE A 41 -10.86 -0.60 -0.50
N ILE A 42 -11.48 -1.74 -0.78
CA ILE A 42 -11.88 -2.12 -2.14
C ILE A 42 -13.00 -1.21 -2.66
N GLU A 43 -13.98 -0.86 -1.83
CA GLU A 43 -15.15 -0.07 -2.23
C GLU A 43 -14.84 1.43 -2.35
N GLU A 44 -14.07 2.01 -1.42
CA GLU A 44 -13.79 3.44 -1.39
C GLU A 44 -12.57 3.83 -2.26
N ILE A 45 -11.49 3.05 -2.17
CA ILE A 45 -10.21 3.37 -2.83
C ILE A 45 -10.07 2.61 -4.16
N GLY A 46 -10.78 1.49 -4.33
CA GLY A 46 -10.67 0.67 -5.53
C GLY A 46 -9.37 -0.13 -5.61
N ARG A 47 -8.74 -0.39 -4.45
CA ARG A 47 -7.47 -1.11 -4.34
C ARG A 47 -7.70 -2.54 -3.87
N SER A 48 -7.07 -3.48 -4.55
CA SER A 48 -7.10 -4.89 -4.12
C SER A 48 -6.20 -5.08 -2.91
N ALA A 49 -6.67 -5.91 -1.99
CA ALA A 49 -5.99 -6.27 -0.77
C ALA A 49 -5.76 -7.78 -0.73
N THR A 50 -4.64 -8.21 -0.14
CA THR A 50 -4.31 -9.63 0.04
C THR A 50 -4.32 -9.96 1.52
N ASN A 51 -5.06 -10.99 1.91
CA ASN A 51 -5.01 -11.50 3.29
C ASN A 51 -3.79 -12.39 3.45
N LEU A 52 -3.00 -12.10 4.46
CA LEU A 52 -1.85 -12.86 4.91
C LEU A 52 -2.16 -13.44 6.28
N HIS A 53 -2.05 -14.75 6.41
CA HIS A 53 -2.22 -15.43 7.68
C HIS A 53 -0.85 -15.48 8.35
N GLY A 54 -0.75 -14.90 9.55
CA GLY A 54 0.46 -14.89 10.35
C GLY A 54 0.18 -15.38 11.76
N GLU A 55 1.26 -15.62 12.51
CA GLU A 55 1.20 -15.96 13.92
C GLU A 55 2.00 -14.94 14.71
N GLY A 56 1.43 -14.47 15.82
CA GLY A 56 2.13 -13.55 16.71
C GLY A 56 3.32 -14.23 17.37
N ALA A 57 4.53 -13.76 17.07
CA ALA A 57 5.78 -14.38 17.58
C ALA A 57 5.88 -14.45 19.13
N TYR A 58 5.15 -13.60 19.85
CA TYR A 58 5.11 -13.61 21.32
C TYR A 58 3.89 -14.34 21.89
N SER A 59 2.72 -14.14 21.29
CA SER A 59 1.44 -14.66 21.81
C SER A 59 1.08 -16.06 21.29
N GLY A 60 1.70 -16.51 20.19
CA GLY A 60 1.31 -17.75 19.50
C GLY A 60 -0.11 -17.72 18.94
N THR A 61 -0.69 -16.53 18.80
CA THR A 61 -2.07 -16.36 18.31
C THR A 61 -2.07 -16.09 16.83
N GLU A 62 -2.99 -16.74 16.11
CA GLU A 62 -3.25 -16.44 14.71
C GLU A 62 -3.68 -14.99 14.55
N LYS A 63 -3.07 -14.34 13.55
CA LYS A 63 -3.29 -12.94 13.21
C LYS A 63 -3.47 -12.82 11.72
N GLU A 64 -4.57 -12.19 11.36
CA GLU A 64 -4.88 -11.79 9.99
C GLU A 64 -4.19 -10.46 9.71
N VAL A 65 -3.38 -10.44 8.66
CA VAL A 65 -2.64 -9.27 8.21
C VAL A 65 -3.07 -8.94 6.79
N LEU A 66 -3.53 -7.72 6.57
CA LEU A 66 -3.94 -7.25 5.25
C LEU A 66 -2.77 -6.54 4.58
N TYR A 67 -2.35 -7.05 3.42
CA TYR A 67 -1.34 -6.40 2.59
C TYR A 67 -1.99 -5.67 1.41
N VAL A 68 -1.66 -4.39 1.29
CA VAL A 68 -2.22 -3.50 0.28
C VAL A 68 -1.10 -2.61 -0.26
N VAL A 69 -1.08 -2.43 -1.59
CA VAL A 69 -0.14 -1.51 -2.24
C VAL A 69 -0.91 -0.26 -2.64
N LEU A 70 -0.36 0.91 -2.29
CA LEU A 70 -1.01 2.21 -2.36
C LEU A 70 -0.07 3.26 -2.93
N ASN A 71 -0.66 4.30 -3.48
CA ASN A 71 0.02 5.56 -3.72
C ASN A 71 0.18 6.36 -2.42
N PRO A 72 1.18 7.24 -2.30
CA PRO A 72 1.39 8.09 -1.13
C PRO A 72 0.16 8.90 -0.71
N SER A 73 -0.68 9.31 -1.67
CA SER A 73 -1.94 10.02 -1.40
C SER A 73 -2.99 9.14 -0.74
N GLU A 74 -3.10 7.88 -1.17
CA GLU A 74 -4.12 6.92 -0.71
C GLU A 74 -3.83 6.42 0.72
N ILE A 75 -2.58 6.51 1.19
CA ILE A 75 -2.21 6.13 2.57
C ILE A 75 -2.98 6.94 3.60
N GLN A 76 -3.22 8.23 3.34
CA GLN A 76 -3.93 9.08 4.28
C GLN A 76 -5.40 8.66 4.41
N GLU A 77 -6.03 8.27 3.29
CA GLU A 77 -7.40 7.77 3.25
C GLU A 77 -7.51 6.43 4.02
N VAL A 78 -6.59 5.48 3.78
CA VAL A 78 -6.58 4.20 4.51
C VAL A 78 -6.40 4.41 6.01
N LYS A 79 -5.53 5.34 6.43
CA LYS A 79 -5.37 5.65 7.86
C LYS A 79 -6.65 6.17 8.50
N GLN A 80 -7.42 6.99 7.78
CA GLN A 80 -8.70 7.50 8.27
C GLN A 80 -9.72 6.37 8.40
N ILE A 81 -9.83 5.51 7.38
CA ILE A 81 -10.71 4.33 7.40
C ILE A 81 -10.37 3.42 8.59
N LEU A 82 -9.09 3.13 8.81
CA LEU A 82 -8.64 2.32 9.94
C LEU A 82 -9.01 2.94 11.29
N SER A 83 -8.81 4.25 11.45
CA SER A 83 -9.12 4.95 12.70
C SER A 83 -10.62 4.92 13.03
N VAL A 84 -11.49 4.80 12.02
CA VAL A 84 -12.95 4.73 12.19
C VAL A 84 -13.42 3.30 12.49
N ILE A 85 -12.87 2.30 11.78
CA ILE A 85 -13.29 0.90 11.91
C ILE A 85 -12.70 0.24 13.15
N ASP A 86 -11.38 0.35 13.34
CA ASP A 86 -10.66 -0.31 14.43
C ASP A 86 -9.56 0.61 15.00
N PRO A 87 -9.82 1.34 16.08
CA PRO A 87 -8.82 2.23 16.69
C PRO A 87 -7.64 1.48 17.32
N ASN A 88 -7.73 0.16 17.51
CA ASN A 88 -6.62 -0.66 18.00
C ASN A 88 -5.80 -1.29 16.86
N ALA A 89 -6.22 -1.11 15.60
CA ALA A 89 -5.46 -1.57 14.45
C ALA A 89 -4.17 -0.76 14.31
N PHE A 90 -3.12 -1.41 13.82
CA PHE A 90 -1.88 -0.73 13.45
C PHE A 90 -1.48 -1.10 12.04
N ALA A 91 -0.84 -0.16 11.37
CA ALA A 91 -0.38 -0.34 10.01
C ALA A 91 1.09 0.04 9.86
N SER A 92 1.85 -0.80 9.18
CA SER A 92 3.25 -0.57 8.82
C SER A 92 3.32 -0.18 7.35
N VAL A 93 3.97 0.96 7.07
CA VAL A 93 4.18 1.45 5.70
C VAL A 93 5.58 1.06 5.26
N ILE A 94 5.66 0.35 4.14
CA ILE A 94 6.89 -0.15 3.53
C ILE A 94 7.14 0.63 2.24
N ASN A 95 8.38 1.07 2.05
CA ASN A 95 8.79 1.69 0.79
C ASN A 95 8.99 0.59 -0.25
N VAL A 96 8.16 0.62 -1.30
CA VAL A 96 8.25 -0.32 -2.41
C VAL A 96 8.90 0.41 -3.58
N HIS A 97 9.99 -0.13 -4.10
CA HIS A 97 10.76 0.50 -5.19
C HIS A 97 10.13 0.26 -6.57
N GLU A 98 9.55 -0.91 -6.77
CA GLU A 98 8.96 -1.31 -8.03
C GLU A 98 7.79 -2.26 -7.77
N VAL A 99 6.73 -2.14 -8.57
CA VAL A 99 5.61 -3.08 -8.60
C VAL A 99 5.46 -3.54 -10.03
N VAL A 100 5.72 -4.82 -10.26
CA VAL A 100 5.60 -5.44 -11.58
C VAL A 100 4.21 -6.08 -11.69
N GLY A 101 3.38 -5.57 -12.60
CA GLY A 101 2.03 -6.09 -12.86
C GLY A 101 0.97 -5.01 -13.07
N ASP A 102 -0.31 -5.42 -13.14
CA ASP A 102 -1.46 -4.52 -13.28
C ASP A 102 -1.78 -3.83 -11.94
N PHE A 103 -1.03 -2.77 -11.62
CA PHE A 103 -1.26 -1.89 -10.47
C PHE A 103 -2.30 -0.77 -10.77
N SER A 104 -2.93 -0.81 -11.94
CA SER A 104 -3.91 0.21 -12.32
C SER A 104 -5.15 0.12 -11.40
N PRO A 105 -5.63 1.24 -10.82
CA PRO A 105 -6.88 1.24 -10.08
C PRO A 105 -8.00 0.76 -11.01
N LYS A 106 -8.59 -0.39 -10.72
CA LYS A 106 -9.76 -0.89 -11.45
C LYS A 106 -10.99 -0.12 -11.00
N ARG A 107 -11.04 1.16 -11.38
CA ARG A 107 -12.23 2.01 -11.21
C ARG A 107 -13.38 1.41 -12.01
N GLY A 108 -14.31 0.74 -11.31
CA GLY A 108 -15.64 0.44 -11.84
C GLY A 108 -16.02 -1.01 -12.15
N ARG A 109 -15.19 -2.04 -11.91
CA ARG A 109 -15.55 -3.43 -12.30
C ARG A 109 -16.17 -4.33 -11.22
N PHE A 110 -16.21 -3.91 -9.95
CA PHE A 110 -16.76 -4.74 -8.87
C PHE A 110 -18.23 -4.48 -8.54
N LYS A 111 -18.87 -3.47 -9.15
CA LYS A 111 -20.32 -3.24 -8.99
C LYS A 111 -21.17 -4.32 -9.68
N ASP A 112 -20.60 -5.04 -10.65
CA ASP A 112 -21.33 -6.03 -11.47
C ASP A 112 -21.19 -7.48 -10.98
N LEU A 113 -20.36 -7.77 -9.97
CA LEU A 113 -20.15 -9.12 -9.43
C LEU A 113 -21.10 -9.49 -8.28
N LYS A 114 -22.14 -8.67 -8.05
CA LYS A 114 -23.13 -8.85 -6.97
C LYS A 114 -24.56 -8.98 -7.47
N LYS A 115 -24.75 -9.46 -8.70
CA LYS A 115 -26.06 -9.77 -9.28
C LYS A 115 -26.28 -11.26 -9.41
#